data_AF-A0A797I2V4-F1
#
_entry.id   AF-A0A797I2V4-F1
#
_cell.length_a   1.000
_cell.length_b   1.000
_cell.length_c   1.000
_cell.angle_alpha   90.00
_cell.angle_beta   90.00
_cell.angle_gamma   90.00
#
_symmetry.space_group_name_H-M   'P 1'
#
loop_
_entity.id
_entity.type
_entity.pdbx_description
1 polymer ?
#
loop_
_entity_poly.entity_id
_entity_poly.type
_entity_poly.pdbx_seq_one_letter_code
_entity_poly.pdbx_strand_id
1 'polypeptide(L)' 'MKVRALQGDTVDLLCFRHYGTTQGVTAQVLDANPGLCRQVILEAGQEVEMPEPE' A
#
# COMPACT_ATOMS: atom_id res chain seq x y z
N MET A 1 -3.54 -9.84 -2.81
CA MET A 1 -2.29 -10.43 -2.25
C MET A 1 -1.85 -9.61 -1.03
N LYS A 2 -1.09 -10.17 -0.07
CA LYS A 2 -0.46 -9.36 0.99
C LYS A 2 1.00 -9.07 0.66
N VAL A 3 1.43 -7.82 0.80
CA VAL A 3 2.81 -7.38 0.58
C VAL A 3 3.36 -6.77 1.87
N ARG A 4 4.63 -7.04 2.16
CA ARG A 4 5.32 -6.47 3.33
C ARG A 4 5.99 -5.16 2.96
N ALA A 5 5.73 -4.11 3.73
CA ALA A 5 6.41 -2.83 3.63
C ALA A 5 7.90 -2.98 3.99
N LEU A 6 8.75 -2.23 3.30
CA LEU A 6 10.14 -2.00 3.69
C LEU A 6 10.24 -0.74 4.54
N GLN A 7 11.39 -0.56 5.20
CA GLN A 7 11.66 0.65 5.97
C GLN A 7 11.56 1.90 5.08
N GLY A 8 10.77 2.87 5.51
CA GLY A 8 10.57 4.13 4.78
C GLY A 8 9.52 4.06 3.68
N ASP A 9 8.85 2.92 3.47
CA ASP A 9 7.74 2.85 2.50
C ASP A 9 6.58 3.76 2.93
N THR A 10 5.99 4.41 1.95
CA THR A 10 4.63 5.00 2.03
C THR A 10 3.66 4.06 1.32
N VAL A 11 2.35 4.30 1.45
CA VAL A 11 1.33 3.56 0.68
C VAL A 11 1.56 3.75 -0.82
N ASP A 12 1.81 4.97 -1.28
CA ASP A 12 2.08 5.27 -2.69
C ASP A 12 3.34 4.58 -3.21
N LEU A 13 4.43 4.55 -2.42
CA LEU A 13 5.66 3.87 -2.83
C LEU A 13 5.45 2.35 -2.91
N LEU A 14 4.70 1.78 -1.97
CA LEU A 14 4.35 0.36 -1.99
C LEU A 14 3.46 0.02 -3.20
N CYS A 15 2.48 0.86 -3.51
CA CYS A 15 1.65 0.74 -4.71
C CYS A 15 2.49 0.80 -5.98
N PHE A 16 3.38 1.78 -6.09
CA PHE A 16 4.24 1.92 -7.26
C PHE A 16 5.19 0.72 -7.43
N ARG A 17 5.76 0.20 -6.35
CA ARG A 17 6.64 -0.98 -6.40
C ARG A 17 5.91 -2.26 -6.78
N HIS A 18 4.66 -2.42 -6.36
CA HIS A 18 3.89 -3.63 -6.62
C HIS A 18 3.15 -3.60 -7.96
N TYR A 19 2.51 -2.47 -8.28
CA TYR A 19 1.67 -2.31 -9.47
C TYR A 19 2.33 -1.51 -10.61
N GLY A 20 3.43 -0.80 -10.36
CA GLY A 20 4.05 0.12 -11.33
C GLY A 20 3.32 1.46 -11.48
N THR A 21 2.26 1.70 -10.70
CA THR A 21 1.46 2.94 -10.74
C THR A 21 0.88 3.24 -9.36
N THR A 22 0.45 4.49 -9.14
CA THR A 22 -0.36 4.92 -8.00
C THR A 22 -1.76 5.37 -8.43
N GLN A 23 -1.96 5.66 -9.72
CA GLN A 23 -3.23 6.12 -10.24
C GLN A 23 -4.27 5.00 -10.18
N GLY A 24 -5.41 5.27 -9.55
CA GLY A 24 -6.52 4.30 -9.41
C GLY A 24 -6.30 3.22 -8.36
N VAL A 25 -5.05 2.83 -8.07
CA VAL A 25 -4.73 1.72 -7.14
C VAL A 25 -4.59 2.15 -5.69
N THR A 26 -4.08 3.36 -5.40
CA THR A 26 -3.86 3.79 -4.00
C THR A 26 -5.18 3.83 -3.20
N ALA A 27 -6.26 4.32 -3.81
CA ALA A 27 -7.58 4.36 -3.17
C ALA A 27 -8.10 2.95 -2.84
N GLN A 28 -7.96 2.01 -3.78
CA GLN A 28 -8.37 0.61 -3.57
C GLN A 28 -7.57 -0.04 -2.43
N VAL A 29 -6.27 0.24 -2.33
CA VAL A 29 -5.43 -0.23 -1.22
C VAL A 29 -5.88 0.38 0.11
N LEU A 30 -6.21 1.67 0.16
CA LEU A 30 -6.70 2.30 1.39
C LEU A 30 -8.04 1.75 1.84
N ASP A 31 -8.95 1.47 0.90
CA ASP A 31 -10.26 0.87 1.20
C ASP A 31 -10.12 -0.57 1.73
N ALA A 32 -9.18 -1.34 1.19
CA ALA A 32 -8.88 -2.70 1.66
C ALA A 32 -8.15 -2.73 3.01
N ASN A 33 -7.56 -1.61 3.47
CA ASN A 33 -6.79 -1.54 4.71
C ASN A 33 -7.28 -0.41 5.63
N PRO A 34 -8.40 -0.59 6.35
CA PRO A 34 -8.94 0.44 7.23
C PRO A 34 -7.93 0.94 8.27
N GLY A 35 -7.71 2.25 8.29
CA GLY A 35 -6.79 2.91 9.21
C GLY A 35 -5.35 3.05 8.69
N LEU A 36 -5.01 2.47 7.54
CA LEU A 36 -3.69 2.59 6.92
C LEU A 36 -3.33 4.06 6.62
N CYS A 37 -4.32 4.90 6.30
CA CYS A 37 -4.13 6.32 6.03
C CYS A 37 -3.76 7.17 7.26
N ARG A 38 -3.77 6.61 8.48
CA ARG A 38 -3.42 7.36 9.70
C ARG A 38 -1.91 7.54 9.89
N GLN A 39 -1.12 6.92 9.03
CA GLN A 39 0.33 7.00 9.03
C GLN A 39 0.83 7.38 7.64
N VAL A 40 1.89 8.19 7.60
CA VAL A 40 2.55 8.58 6.34
C VAL A 40 3.58 7.53 5.93
N ILE A 41 4.35 7.03 6.91
CA ILE A 41 5.37 5.99 6.74
C ILE A 41 4.83 4.69 7.33
N LEU A 42 4.94 3.60 6.59
CA LEU A 42 4.58 2.26 7.02
C LEU A 42 5.67 1.68 7.92
N GLU A 43 5.27 0.86 8.88
CA GLU A 43 6.23 0.13 9.70
C GLU A 43 6.94 -0.93 8.84
N ALA A 44 8.26 -1.06 9.00
CA ALA A 44 9.02 -2.08 8.27
C ALA A 44 8.49 -3.48 8.61
N GLY A 45 8.12 -4.26 7.60
CA GLY A 45 7.52 -5.58 7.74
C GLY A 45 6.00 -5.57 7.92
N GLN A 46 5.34 -4.41 7.98
CA GLN A 46 3.89 -4.29 8.03
C GLN A 46 3.27 -4.96 6.79
N GLU A 47 2.29 -5.84 7.00
CA GLU A 47 1.54 -6.45 5.91
C GLU A 47 0.42 -5.51 5.45
N VAL A 48 0.40 -5.22 4.15
CA VAL A 48 -0.65 -4.44 3.48
C VAL A 48 -1.36 -5.33 2.48
N GLU A 49 -2.69 -5.31 2.50
CA GLU A 49 -3.51 -5.96 1.50
C GLU A 49 -3.49 -5.17 0.19
N MET A 50 -3.01 -5.83 -0.86
CA MET A 50 -2.83 -5.31 -2.20
C MET A 50 -3.84 -6.05 -3.12
N PRO A 51 -5.04 -5.48 -3.37
CA PRO A 51 -6.03 -6.08 -4.26
C PRO A 51 -5.56 -6.10 -5.73
N GLU A 52 -6.18 -6.91 -6.59
CA GLU A 52 -5.91 -6.82 -8.03
C GLU A 52 -6.58 -5.56 -8.59
N PRO A 53 -5.86 -4.72 -9.37
CA PRO A 53 -6.47 -3.59 -10.05
C PRO A 53 -7.45 -4.06 -11.13
N GLU A 54 -8.56 -3.35 -11.30
CA GLU A 54 -9.51 -3.55 -12.42
C GLU A 54 -8.91 -3.22 -13.79
#